data_AF-A0A371MSR6-F1
#
_entry.id   AF-A0A371MSR6-F1
#
_cell.length_a   1.000
_cell.length_b   1.000
_cell.length_c   1.000
_cell.angle_alpha   90.00
_cell.angle_beta   90.00
_cell.angle_gamma   90.00
#
_symmetry.space_group_name_H-M   'P 1'
#
loop_
_entity.id
_entity.type
_entity.pdbx_description
1 polymer ?
#
loop_
_entity_poly.entity_id
_entity_poly.type
_entity_poly.pdbx_seq_one_letter_code
_entity_poly.pdbx_strand_id
1 'polypeptide(L)'
;EESGCQPETSRVSGDDDGYHVTSKAKAERALYDQLRDETDLTANLVQKGIRRAVEAVKSGVERLKRGENTSRPHFSADSAVYDKRSATFHRDHVSLSTVDGRIECDYILPDNSENPPTKYVSDEDFEFRMAHLQHRDGDWYLHASMRKVEADDEPESDSKHRKVLGVDLGVNNIAVASTG
;
A
#
# COMPACT_ATOMS: atom_id res chain seq x y z
N GLU A 1 18.54 -49.34 0.40
CA GLU A 1 18.51 -48.31 -0.66
C GLU A 1 17.03 -48.11 -0.97
N GLU A 2 16.38 -46.96 -0.79
CA GLU A 2 16.82 -45.58 -0.71
C GLU A 2 15.87 -44.83 0.24
N SER A 3 16.44 -43.95 1.06
CA SER A 3 15.77 -43.10 2.04
C SER A 3 15.29 -41.83 1.35
N GLY A 4 13.97 -41.60 1.30
CA GLY A 4 13.38 -40.36 0.78
C GLY A 4 12.93 -39.46 1.92
N CYS A 5 13.86 -38.70 2.48
CA CYS A 5 13.60 -37.71 3.52
C CYS A 5 12.73 -36.57 2.94
N GLN A 6 11.50 -36.40 3.43
CA GLN A 6 10.70 -35.20 3.15
C GLN A 6 11.31 -34.03 3.94
N PRO A 7 11.48 -32.83 3.35
CA PRO A 7 11.97 -31.70 4.11
C PRO A 7 10.90 -31.27 5.12
N GLU A 8 11.20 -31.43 6.40
CA GLU A 8 10.44 -30.85 7.50
C GLU A 8 10.38 -29.33 7.31
N THR A 9 9.18 -28.80 7.12
CA THR A 9 8.96 -27.35 7.20
C THR A 9 9.09 -26.96 8.67
N SER A 10 10.26 -26.43 9.03
CA SER A 10 10.55 -25.92 10.37
C SER A 10 9.50 -24.91 10.80
N ARG A 11 8.89 -25.13 11.96
CA ARG A 11 8.05 -24.13 12.65
C ARG A 11 8.90 -22.89 12.92
N VAL A 12 8.60 -21.79 12.22
CA VAL A 12 9.31 -20.52 12.38
C VAL A 12 8.78 -19.83 13.63
N SER A 13 9.56 -19.92 14.70
CA SER A 13 9.47 -19.04 15.86
C SER A 13 9.80 -17.62 15.44
N GLY A 14 8.89 -16.68 15.69
CA GLY A 14 9.05 -15.29 15.29
C GLY A 14 10.21 -14.62 16.01
N ASP A 15 11.33 -14.50 15.31
CA ASP A 15 12.38 -13.51 15.53
C ASP A 15 13.10 -13.34 14.18
N ASP A 16 13.31 -12.09 13.73
CA ASP A 16 13.97 -11.68 12.48
C ASP A 16 15.18 -12.57 12.14
N ASP A 17 14.93 -13.66 11.41
CA ASP A 17 15.83 -14.80 11.23
C ASP A 17 17.02 -14.48 10.29
N GLY A 18 17.18 -13.20 9.93
CA GLY A 18 18.09 -12.72 8.89
C GLY A 18 17.58 -12.94 7.46
N TYR A 19 16.61 -13.83 7.24
CA TYR A 19 16.07 -14.15 5.90
C TYR A 19 14.84 -13.32 5.49
N HIS A 20 14.14 -12.68 6.43
CA HIS A 20 12.92 -11.92 6.17
C HIS A 20 12.92 -10.53 6.82
N VAL A 21 13.46 -9.53 6.11
CA VAL A 21 13.43 -8.14 6.58
C VAL A 21 11.99 -7.60 6.52
N THR A 22 11.32 -7.58 7.67
CA THR A 22 9.95 -7.04 7.83
C THR A 22 9.91 -5.63 8.43
N SER A 23 11.08 -5.09 8.82
CA SER A 23 11.22 -3.72 9.31
C SER A 23 11.41 -2.74 8.14
N LYS A 24 10.46 -1.80 8.00
CA LYS A 24 10.51 -0.72 6.99
C LYS A 24 11.80 0.10 7.09
N ALA A 25 12.18 0.53 8.29
CA ALA A 25 13.35 1.36 8.49
C ALA A 25 14.66 0.63 8.18
N LYS A 26 14.74 -0.69 8.48
CA LYS A 26 15.89 -1.52 8.15
C LYS A 26 16.02 -1.68 6.63
N ALA A 27 14.93 -2.00 5.94
CA ALA A 27 14.91 -2.13 4.49
C ALA A 27 15.22 -0.81 3.78
N GLU A 28 14.62 0.30 4.23
CA GLU A 28 14.87 1.63 3.66
C GLU A 28 16.34 2.02 3.78
N ARG A 29 16.96 1.87 4.96
CA ARG A 29 18.40 2.13 5.13
C ARG A 29 19.28 1.25 4.25
N ALA A 30 18.88 0.01 3.99
CA ALA A 30 19.68 -0.93 3.22
C ALA A 30 19.55 -0.75 1.70
N LEU A 31 18.40 -0.27 1.22
CA LEU A 31 18.05 -0.28 -0.21
C LEU A 31 17.92 1.12 -0.83
N TYR A 32 17.73 2.16 -0.03
CA TYR A 32 17.40 3.49 -0.53
C TYR A 32 18.47 4.07 -1.45
N ASP A 33 19.73 4.11 -1.03
CA ASP A 33 20.80 4.73 -1.83
C ASP A 33 20.96 4.04 -3.18
N GLN A 34 21.03 2.70 -3.19
CA GLN A 34 21.11 1.92 -4.42
C GLN A 34 19.93 2.18 -5.36
N LEU A 35 18.68 2.10 -4.85
CA LEU A 35 17.50 2.32 -5.69
C LEU A 35 17.37 3.77 -6.14
N ARG A 36 17.89 4.72 -5.37
CA ARG A 36 17.92 6.14 -5.74
C ARG A 36 18.90 6.41 -6.87
N ASP A 37 20.01 5.66 -6.93
CA ASP A 37 21.02 5.75 -8.00
C ASP A 37 20.61 4.98 -9.26
N GLU A 38 19.91 3.85 -9.11
CA GLU A 38 19.46 3.00 -10.22
C GLU A 38 18.16 3.49 -10.90
N THR A 39 17.46 4.47 -10.31
CA THR A 39 16.17 4.95 -10.83
C THR A 39 16.08 6.47 -10.84
N ASP A 40 15.33 7.01 -11.80
CA ASP A 40 14.98 8.44 -11.86
C ASP A 40 13.82 8.82 -10.93
N LEU A 41 13.37 7.90 -10.07
CA LEU A 41 12.27 8.14 -9.14
C LEU A 41 12.62 9.23 -8.13
N THR A 42 11.61 10.00 -7.75
CA THR A 42 11.76 10.93 -6.63
C THR A 42 12.04 10.16 -5.33
N ALA A 43 12.74 10.80 -4.39
CA ALA A 43 13.09 10.18 -3.11
C ALA A 43 11.89 9.54 -2.39
N ASN A 44 10.73 10.20 -2.41
CA ASN A 44 9.52 9.68 -1.80
C ASN A 44 9.03 8.40 -2.52
N LEU A 45 9.00 8.39 -3.85
CA LEU A 45 8.56 7.23 -4.62
C LEU A 45 9.46 6.01 -4.38
N VAL A 46 10.78 6.20 -4.27
CA VAL A 46 11.73 5.15 -3.87
C VAL A 46 11.37 4.58 -2.49
N GLN A 47 11.21 5.45 -1.49
CA GLN A 47 10.84 5.02 -0.13
C GLN A 47 9.50 4.27 -0.09
N LYS A 48 8.50 4.72 -0.87
CA LYS A 48 7.20 4.05 -0.97
C LYS A 48 7.30 2.68 -1.63
N GLY A 49 8.11 2.55 -2.69
CA GLY A 49 8.41 1.27 -3.33
C GLY A 49 8.99 0.26 -2.34
N ILE A 50 10.02 0.66 -1.59
CA ILE A 50 10.65 -0.19 -0.55
C ILE A 50 9.62 -0.61 0.49
N ARG A 51 8.85 0.35 1.04
CA ARG A 51 7.85 0.05 2.09
C ARG A 51 6.75 -0.88 1.59
N ARG A 52 6.31 -0.74 0.33
CA ARG A 52 5.33 -1.63 -0.29
C ARG A 52 5.86 -3.05 -0.40
N ALA A 53 7.11 -3.22 -0.84
CA ALA A 53 7.74 -4.54 -0.90
C ALA A 53 7.86 -5.18 0.50
N VAL A 54 8.25 -4.42 1.51
CA VAL A 54 8.33 -4.89 2.90
C VAL A 54 6.98 -5.33 3.45
N GLU A 55 5.90 -4.58 3.19
CA GLU A 55 4.55 -4.98 3.62
C GLU A 55 4.10 -6.29 2.96
N ALA A 56 4.44 -6.50 1.69
CA ALA A 56 4.14 -7.75 1.00
C ALA A 56 4.91 -8.94 1.61
N VAL A 57 6.20 -8.76 1.93
CA VAL A 57 7.01 -9.77 2.64
C VAL A 57 6.45 -10.04 4.03
N LYS A 58 6.12 -8.98 4.77
CA LYS A 58 5.54 -9.08 6.11
C LYS A 58 4.23 -9.85 6.10
N SER A 59 3.35 -9.60 5.13
CA SER A 59 2.10 -10.35 4.96
C SER A 59 2.36 -11.85 4.81
N GLY A 60 3.34 -12.25 3.98
CA GLY A 60 3.76 -13.65 3.85
C GLY A 60 4.28 -14.25 5.15
N VAL A 61 5.14 -13.51 5.87
CA VAL A 61 5.67 -13.93 7.18
C VAL A 61 4.55 -14.15 8.21
N GLU A 62 3.56 -13.25 8.27
CA GLU A 62 2.42 -13.42 9.18
C GLU A 62 1.58 -14.66 8.84
N ARG A 63 1.44 -15.01 7.55
CA ARG A 63 0.79 -16.27 7.14
C ARG A 63 1.59 -17.50 7.61
N LEU A 64 2.90 -17.49 7.43
CA LEU A 64 3.78 -18.57 7.90
C LEU A 64 3.69 -18.75 9.42
N LYS A 65 3.65 -17.66 10.20
CA LYS A 65 3.46 -17.70 11.65
C LYS A 65 2.14 -18.36 12.06
N ARG A 66 1.09 -18.24 11.24
CA ARG A 66 -0.20 -18.94 11.43
C ARG A 66 -0.20 -20.38 10.94
N GLY A 67 0.91 -20.89 10.43
CA GLY A 67 1.01 -22.23 9.85
C GLY A 67 0.39 -22.36 8.45
N GLU A 68 0.12 -21.24 7.79
CA GLU A 68 -0.41 -21.22 6.42
C GLU A 68 0.72 -21.28 5.39
N ASN A 69 0.46 -21.94 4.27
CA ASN A 69 1.37 -21.90 3.13
C ASN A 69 1.33 -20.52 2.46
N THR A 70 2.52 -20.00 2.10
CA THR A 70 2.66 -18.79 1.28
C THR A 70 3.78 -18.98 0.25
N SER A 71 3.77 -18.17 -0.80
CA SER A 71 4.86 -18.07 -1.77
C SER A 71 5.58 -16.73 -1.62
N ARG A 72 6.71 -16.58 -2.32
CA ARG A 72 7.39 -15.29 -2.46
C ARG A 72 6.41 -14.28 -3.06
N PRO A 73 6.22 -13.08 -2.46
CA PRO A 73 5.33 -12.07 -3.01
C PRO A 73 5.69 -11.72 -4.45
N HIS A 74 4.66 -11.53 -5.28
CA HIS A 74 4.80 -11.14 -6.68
C HIS A 74 3.75 -10.08 -7.02
N PHE A 75 4.19 -9.00 -7.66
CA PHE A 75 3.30 -7.97 -8.18
C PHE A 75 3.09 -8.25 -9.67
N SER A 76 1.85 -8.56 -10.05
CA SER A 76 1.49 -8.91 -11.44
C SER A 76 1.07 -7.70 -12.29
N ALA A 77 1.09 -6.50 -11.71
CA ALA A 77 0.63 -5.27 -12.32
C ALA A 77 1.52 -4.10 -11.91
N ASP A 78 1.74 -3.19 -12.86
CA ASP A 78 2.42 -1.93 -12.60
C ASP A 78 1.63 -1.12 -11.59
N SER A 79 2.34 -0.60 -10.59
CA SER A 79 1.68 0.07 -9.49
C SER A 79 2.61 1.02 -8.73
N ALA A 80 2.03 2.08 -8.20
CA ALA A 80 2.72 3.10 -7.43
C ALA A 80 1.90 3.47 -6.19
N VAL A 81 2.56 4.00 -5.16
CA VAL A 81 1.90 4.46 -3.94
C VAL A 81 2.22 5.93 -3.75
N TYR A 82 1.17 6.73 -3.60
CA TYR A 82 1.23 8.18 -3.53
C TYR A 82 0.70 8.67 -2.19
N ASP A 83 1.50 9.42 -1.45
CA ASP A 83 1.01 10.23 -0.33
C ASP A 83 1.00 11.73 -0.69
N LYS A 84 0.57 12.57 0.27
CA LYS A 84 0.52 14.04 0.11
C LYS A 84 1.86 14.71 -0.22
N ARG A 85 3.00 14.02 -0.10
CA ARG A 85 4.30 14.56 -0.52
C ARG A 85 4.57 14.31 -2.01
N SER A 86 3.98 13.26 -2.58
CA SER A 86 4.13 12.87 -4.00
C SER A 86 2.88 13.11 -4.84
N ALA A 87 1.76 13.47 -4.23
CA ALA A 87 0.50 13.74 -4.92
C ALA A 87 -0.25 14.89 -4.27
N THR A 88 -0.97 15.64 -5.09
CA THR A 88 -1.96 16.63 -4.66
C THR A 88 -3.32 16.11 -5.10
N PHE A 89 -4.19 15.82 -4.14
CA PHE A 89 -5.54 15.31 -4.41
C PHE A 89 -6.52 16.48 -4.41
N HIS A 90 -7.11 16.75 -5.56
CA HIS A 90 -8.23 17.68 -5.70
C HIS A 90 -9.54 16.87 -5.67
N ARG A 91 -10.67 17.57 -5.78
CA ARG A 91 -12.01 16.96 -5.76
C ARG A 91 -12.42 16.42 -7.13
N ASP A 92 -11.87 16.96 -8.20
CA ASP A 92 -12.16 16.64 -9.59
C ASP A 92 -10.99 15.95 -10.30
N HIS A 93 -9.76 16.15 -9.83
CA HIS A 93 -8.55 15.59 -10.42
C HIS A 93 -7.47 15.26 -9.38
N VAL A 94 -6.39 14.62 -9.82
CA VAL A 94 -5.17 14.40 -9.03
C VAL A 94 -3.94 14.86 -9.78
N SER A 95 -3.02 15.51 -9.08
CA SER A 95 -1.67 15.78 -9.57
C SER A 95 -0.70 14.75 -8.99
N LEU A 96 -0.05 13.95 -9.84
CA LEU A 96 0.86 12.88 -9.44
C LEU A 96 2.31 13.21 -9.83
N SER A 97 3.24 13.03 -8.90
CA SER A 97 4.68 13.08 -9.21
C SER A 97 5.10 11.86 -10.05
N THR A 98 5.92 12.11 -11.04
CA THR A 98 6.51 11.12 -11.95
C THR A 98 8.01 11.38 -12.09
N VAL A 99 8.69 10.60 -12.93
CA VAL A 99 10.09 10.83 -13.30
C VAL A 99 10.27 12.10 -14.14
N ASP A 100 9.26 12.47 -14.93
CA ASP A 100 9.30 13.61 -15.86
C ASP A 100 8.59 14.86 -15.30
N GLY A 101 8.45 14.95 -13.98
CA GLY A 101 7.71 16.02 -13.31
C GLY A 101 6.32 15.59 -12.89
N ARG A 102 5.32 16.47 -12.97
CA ARG A 102 3.96 16.18 -12.51
C ARG A 102 3.01 16.01 -13.68
N ILE A 103 2.11 15.04 -13.56
CA ILE A 103 0.96 14.87 -14.45
C ILE A 103 -0.32 15.19 -13.70
N GLU A 104 -1.33 15.65 -14.42
CA GLU A 104 -2.69 15.82 -13.91
C GLU A 104 -3.61 14.80 -14.57
N CYS A 105 -4.45 14.14 -13.77
CA CYS A 105 -5.40 13.15 -14.23
C CYS A 105 -6.78 13.44 -13.62
N ASP A 106 -7.78 13.60 -14.48
CA ASP A 106 -9.17 13.74 -14.04
C ASP A 106 -9.69 12.41 -13.47
N TYR A 107 -10.57 12.50 -12.47
CA TYR A 107 -11.24 11.30 -11.97
C TYR A 107 -12.39 10.90 -12.89
N ILE A 108 -12.41 9.63 -13.28
CA ILE A 108 -13.60 9.00 -13.86
C ILE A 108 -14.39 8.39 -12.72
N LEU A 109 -15.39 9.13 -12.24
CA LEU A 109 -16.26 8.70 -11.16
C LEU A 109 -17.57 8.12 -11.73
N PRO A 110 -18.21 7.16 -11.04
CA PRO A 110 -19.54 6.72 -11.41
C PRO A 110 -20.58 7.87 -11.38
N ASP A 111 -21.50 7.89 -12.34
CA ASP A 111 -22.49 8.98 -12.53
C ASP A 111 -23.41 9.22 -11.32
N ASN A 112 -23.68 8.18 -10.52
CA ASN A 112 -24.55 8.30 -9.36
C ASN A 112 -23.78 8.86 -8.15
N SER A 113 -24.21 10.03 -7.66
CA SER A 113 -23.63 10.73 -6.51
C SER A 113 -23.69 9.93 -5.20
N GLU A 114 -24.61 8.98 -5.07
CA GLU A 114 -24.71 8.10 -3.90
C GLU A 114 -23.69 6.96 -3.93
N ASN A 115 -22.98 6.74 -5.05
CA ASN A 115 -21.92 5.76 -5.09
C ASN A 115 -20.78 6.17 -4.15
N PRO A 116 -20.27 5.26 -3.30
CA PRO A 116 -19.27 5.62 -2.29
C PRO A 116 -18.06 6.41 -2.82
N PRO A 117 -17.45 6.08 -3.97
CA PRO A 117 -16.36 6.88 -4.52
C PRO A 117 -16.75 8.33 -4.80
N THR A 118 -17.86 8.54 -5.53
CA THR A 118 -18.36 9.88 -5.88
C THR A 118 -18.73 10.67 -4.63
N LYS A 119 -19.36 10.01 -3.64
CA LYS A 119 -19.73 10.60 -2.37
C LYS A 119 -18.52 11.07 -1.57
N TYR A 120 -17.54 10.19 -1.31
CA TYR A 120 -16.38 10.54 -0.50
C TYR A 120 -15.50 11.60 -1.17
N VAL A 121 -15.38 11.53 -2.50
CA VAL A 121 -14.63 12.54 -3.25
C VAL A 121 -15.33 13.90 -3.18
N SER A 122 -16.66 13.96 -3.24
CA SER A 122 -17.41 15.23 -3.22
C SER A 122 -17.64 15.80 -1.82
N ASP A 123 -17.53 14.97 -0.78
CA ASP A 123 -17.82 15.33 0.61
C ASP A 123 -16.60 15.96 1.31
N GLU A 124 -16.76 17.20 1.77
CA GLU A 124 -15.71 17.97 2.45
C GLU A 124 -15.35 17.41 3.83
N ASP A 125 -16.25 16.62 4.43
CA ASP A 125 -15.97 15.88 5.67
C ASP A 125 -14.91 14.79 5.44
N PHE A 126 -14.54 14.46 4.20
CA PHE A 126 -13.53 13.44 3.91
C PHE A 126 -12.27 14.06 3.32
N GLU A 127 -11.12 13.68 3.88
CA GLU A 127 -9.80 14.13 3.46
C GLU A 127 -9.00 12.97 2.85
N PHE A 128 -8.41 13.17 1.67
CA PHE A 128 -7.46 12.24 1.08
C PHE A 128 -6.21 12.07 1.96
N ARG A 129 -5.71 10.84 2.12
CA ARG A 129 -4.49 10.54 2.87
C ARG A 129 -3.39 9.97 1.97
N MET A 130 -3.74 8.99 1.16
CA MET A 130 -2.83 8.24 0.30
C MET A 130 -3.61 7.63 -0.85
N ALA A 131 -2.95 7.24 -1.92
CA ALA A 131 -3.55 6.46 -2.98
C ALA A 131 -2.60 5.36 -3.49
N HIS A 132 -3.18 4.24 -3.89
CA HIS A 132 -2.49 3.18 -4.61
C HIS A 132 -2.93 3.24 -6.07
N LEU A 133 -2.00 3.59 -6.95
CA LEU A 133 -2.21 3.55 -8.38
C LEU A 133 -1.91 2.11 -8.87
N GLN A 134 -2.81 1.53 -9.65
CA GLN A 134 -2.67 0.18 -10.20
C GLN A 134 -3.12 0.15 -11.66
N HIS A 135 -2.31 -0.46 -12.53
CA HIS A 135 -2.68 -0.72 -13.91
C HIS A 135 -3.36 -2.07 -14.04
N ARG A 136 -4.53 -2.13 -14.67
CA ARG A 136 -5.27 -3.37 -14.90
C ARG A 136 -6.10 -3.24 -16.18
N ASP A 137 -6.07 -4.27 -17.01
CA ASP A 137 -6.92 -4.38 -18.21
C ASP A 137 -6.80 -3.19 -19.20
N GLY A 138 -5.63 -2.51 -19.21
CA GLY A 138 -5.37 -1.33 -20.06
C GLY A 138 -5.71 0.01 -19.42
N ASP A 139 -6.28 0.00 -18.22
CA ASP A 139 -6.72 1.18 -17.49
C ASP A 139 -5.95 1.37 -16.18
N TRP A 140 -5.92 2.61 -15.70
CA TRP A 140 -5.33 2.98 -14.41
C TRP A 140 -6.40 3.22 -13.36
N TYR A 141 -6.28 2.56 -12.22
CA TYR A 141 -7.17 2.68 -11.07
C TYR A 141 -6.45 3.34 -9.91
N LEU A 142 -7.05 4.41 -9.38
CA LEU A 142 -6.55 5.12 -8.20
C LEU A 142 -7.36 4.71 -6.96
N HIS A 143 -6.80 3.83 -6.14
CA HIS A 143 -7.40 3.42 -4.87
C HIS A 143 -7.03 4.43 -3.79
N ALA A 144 -7.89 5.43 -3.59
CA ALA A 144 -7.70 6.48 -2.59
C ALA A 144 -8.13 6.02 -1.18
N SER A 145 -7.26 6.23 -0.21
CA SER A 145 -7.56 6.14 1.21
C SER A 145 -7.95 7.52 1.72
N MET A 146 -9.13 7.63 2.33
CA MET A 146 -9.67 8.89 2.86
C MET A 146 -9.97 8.75 4.35
N ARG A 147 -9.92 9.87 5.08
CA ARG A 147 -10.26 9.96 6.51
C ARG A 147 -11.41 10.93 6.67
N LYS A 148 -12.41 10.56 7.49
CA LYS A 148 -13.42 11.52 7.92
C LYS A 148 -12.80 12.52 8.90
N VAL A 149 -12.92 13.80 8.63
CA VAL A 149 -12.53 14.91 9.49
C VAL A 149 -13.68 15.12 10.47
N GLU A 150 -13.42 14.90 11.76
CA GLU A 150 -14.37 15.23 12.82
C GLU A 150 -14.13 16.69 13.25
N ALA A 151 -15.18 17.40 13.69
CA ALA A 151 -15.11 18.83 14.00
C ALA A 151 -14.09 19.20 15.11
N ASP A 152 -13.67 18.23 15.93
CA ASP A 152 -12.67 18.40 16.99
C ASP A 152 -11.27 17.87 16.62
N ASP A 153 -11.02 17.52 15.36
CA ASP A 153 -9.68 17.12 14.91
C ASP A 153 -8.77 18.36 14.72
N GLU A 154 -8.22 18.89 15.82
CA GLU A 154 -7.01 19.72 15.77
C GLU A 154 -5.84 18.95 15.09
N PRO A 155 -4.85 19.64 14.48
CA PRO A 155 -3.75 18.99 13.78
C PRO A 155 -2.90 18.10 14.71
N GLU A 156 -3.17 16.80 14.64
CA GLU A 156 -2.45 15.61 15.14
C GLU A 156 -1.46 15.83 16.31
N SER A 157 -1.93 15.62 17.55
CA SER A 157 -1.10 15.07 18.62
C SER A 157 -1.37 13.58 18.78
N ASP A 158 -0.31 12.83 19.07
CA ASP A 158 -0.24 11.37 19.03
C ASP A 158 -1.29 10.66 19.90
N SER A 159 -1.84 9.58 19.36
CA SER A 159 -2.63 8.50 19.98
C SER A 159 -4.12 8.74 20.31
N LYS A 160 -4.99 7.93 19.67
CA LYS A 160 -5.63 6.71 20.22
C LYS A 160 -6.66 6.16 19.22
N HIS A 161 -6.67 4.83 19.10
CA HIS A 161 -7.56 3.97 18.28
C HIS A 161 -8.74 4.66 17.55
N ARG A 162 -8.70 4.65 16.22
CA ARG A 162 -9.85 5.02 15.37
C ARG A 162 -9.99 4.03 14.22
N LYS A 163 -11.24 3.61 13.95
CA LYS A 163 -11.59 2.66 12.90
C LYS A 163 -11.25 3.25 11.53
N VAL A 164 -10.25 2.70 10.87
CA VAL A 164 -9.97 2.93 9.46
C VAL A 164 -10.52 1.74 8.69
N LEU A 165 -11.55 1.96 7.86
CA LEU A 165 -12.04 0.92 6.96
C LEU A 165 -11.20 0.96 5.68
N GLY A 166 -10.06 0.27 5.70
CA GLY A 166 -9.30 -0.03 4.50
C GLY A 166 -9.92 -1.25 3.82
N VAL A 167 -10.42 -1.08 2.59
CA VAL A 167 -10.85 -2.20 1.74
C VAL A 167 -9.71 -2.47 0.76
N ASP A 168 -8.93 -3.53 1.00
CA ASP A 168 -7.94 -4.03 0.04
C ASP A 168 -8.46 -5.32 -0.61
N LEU A 169 -8.32 -5.39 -1.93
CA LEU A 169 -8.68 -6.56 -2.73
C LEU A 169 -7.44 -7.46 -2.83
N GLY A 170 -7.22 -8.28 -1.81
CA GLY A 170 -6.16 -9.28 -1.83
C GLY A 170 -6.47 -10.42 -2.81
N VAL A 171 -5.48 -10.86 -3.58
CA VAL A 171 -5.57 -11.86 -4.67
C VAL A 171 -6.02 -13.28 -4.23
N ASN A 172 -6.47 -13.46 -2.99
CA ASN A 172 -7.10 -14.71 -2.50
C ASN A 172 -8.35 -14.48 -1.63
N ASN A 173 -8.80 -13.24 -1.43
CA ASN A 173 -10.00 -12.93 -0.67
C ASN A 173 -10.73 -11.75 -1.33
N ILE A 174 -11.96 -11.99 -1.80
CA ILE A 174 -12.85 -10.95 -2.30
C ILE A 174 -13.24 -10.07 -1.10
N ALA A 175 -12.48 -8.97 -0.93
CA ALA A 175 -12.55 -7.96 0.14
C ALA A 175 -12.28 -8.49 1.57
N VAL A 176 -11.18 -8.03 2.17
CA VAL A 176 -10.97 -8.14 3.63
C VAL A 176 -11.22 -6.76 4.25
N ALA A 177 -12.27 -6.66 5.06
CA ALA A 177 -12.45 -5.52 5.95
C ALA A 177 -11.73 -5.82 7.27
N SER A 178 -10.63 -5.11 7.54
CA SER A 178 -10.01 -5.13 8.87
C SER A 178 -10.58 -4.00 9.70
N THR A 179 -11.25 -4.32 10.80
CA THR A 179 -11.51 -3.34 11.86
C THR A 179 -10.33 -3.41 12.81
N GLY A 180 -9.40 -2.45 12.69
CA GLY A 180 -8.40 -2.17 13.71
C GLY A 180 -9.01 -1.51 14.95
#